data_AF-A0A6N4SNL6-F1
#
_entry.id   AF-A0A6N4SNL6-F1
#
_cell.length_a   1.000
_cell.length_b   1.000
_cell.length_c   1.000
_cell.angle_alpha   90.00
_cell.angle_beta   90.00
_cell.angle_gamma   90.00
#
_symmetry.space_group_name_H-M   'P 1'
#
loop_
_entity.id
_entity.type
_entity.pdbx_description
1 polymer ?
#
loop_
_entity_poly.entity_id
_entity_poly.type
_entity_poly.pdbx_seq_one_letter_code
_entity_poly.pdbx_strand_id
1 'polypeptide(L)'
;MFSEPYAYMKPTDFIAELEFLPSEKSGRKSPAHSGYRPHIEFENYPEYLTSGQQVYIGQHTAEPGTKVNAEITILGAEYFAKRIYENMAFTFCEGANTIGFGKVLEIINPDLRCTADADQKSINLNLYAEDIKHKLRADFGEKYPEAFRSMQRFIISDNAFQNPRIIRAVIYLANKNILQLEKTIQQARTDWRDILLWAEYQEENGQTIQVRDFTNEF
;
A
#
# COMPACT_ATOMS: atom_id res chain seq x y z
N MET A 1 -42.31 -6.25 -18.09
CA MET A 1 -41.17 -5.64 -18.81
C MET A 1 -40.41 -4.86 -17.75
N PHE A 2 -39.47 -5.52 -17.07
CA PHE A 2 -38.65 -4.90 -16.05
C PHE A 2 -37.31 -4.55 -16.72
N SER A 3 -37.06 -3.26 -16.89
CA SER A 3 -35.75 -2.75 -17.28
C SER A 3 -34.75 -3.14 -16.21
N GLU A 4 -33.68 -3.84 -16.60
CA GLU A 4 -32.58 -4.19 -15.72
C GLU A 4 -32.01 -2.93 -15.02
N PRO A 5 -31.62 -3.02 -13.74
CA PRO A 5 -31.09 -1.88 -13.02
C PRO A 5 -29.73 -1.53 -13.62
N TYR A 6 -29.51 -0.24 -13.91
CA TYR A 6 -28.21 0.31 -14.25
C TYR A 6 -27.13 -0.32 -13.38
N ALA A 7 -26.24 -1.11 -13.99
CA ALA A 7 -25.07 -1.63 -13.32
C ALA A 7 -24.35 -0.43 -12.69
N TYR A 8 -24.27 -0.40 -11.37
CA TYR A 8 -23.52 0.60 -10.63
C TYR A 8 -22.05 0.48 -11.06
N MET A 9 -21.66 1.25 -12.07
CA MET A 9 -20.26 1.35 -12.47
C MET A 9 -19.55 2.03 -11.32
N LYS A 10 -18.61 1.29 -10.71
CA LYS A 10 -17.74 1.85 -9.68
C LYS A 10 -17.04 3.09 -10.30
N PRO A 11 -17.02 4.23 -9.60
CA PRO A 11 -16.40 5.44 -10.12
C PRO A 11 -14.90 5.22 -10.36
N THR A 12 -14.37 5.94 -11.34
CA THR A 12 -12.95 5.93 -11.71
C THR A 12 -12.08 6.31 -10.53
N ASP A 13 -11.02 5.53 -10.31
CA ASP A 13 -10.08 5.72 -9.21
C ASP A 13 -8.94 6.68 -9.61
N PHE A 14 -8.39 6.53 -10.82
CA PHE A 14 -7.33 7.41 -11.35
C PHE A 14 -7.26 7.33 -12.88
N ILE A 15 -6.62 8.33 -13.48
CA ILE A 15 -6.24 8.34 -14.90
C ILE A 15 -4.77 7.91 -15.00
N ALA A 16 -4.45 7.07 -15.98
CA ALA A 16 -3.10 6.60 -16.22
C ALA A 16 -2.74 6.61 -17.72
N GLU A 17 -1.46 6.83 -18.03
CA GLU A 17 -0.88 6.42 -19.31
C GLU A 17 -0.57 4.93 -19.23
N LEU A 18 -1.00 4.17 -20.23
CA LEU A 18 -0.73 2.74 -20.37
C LEU A 18 0.11 2.51 -21.62
N GLU A 19 1.22 1.80 -21.48
CA GLU A 19 2.08 1.32 -22.56
C GLU A 19 1.89 -0.20 -22.70
N PHE A 20 1.25 -0.61 -23.80
CA PHE A 20 1.07 -2.02 -24.13
C PHE A 20 2.34 -2.57 -24.77
N LEU A 21 2.80 -3.73 -24.29
CA LEU A 21 3.91 -4.42 -24.92
C LEU A 21 3.53 -4.91 -26.34
N PRO A 22 4.47 -4.90 -27.30
CA PRO A 22 4.26 -5.54 -28.59
C PRO A 22 4.05 -7.05 -28.46
N SER A 23 3.35 -7.65 -29.42
CA SER A 23 3.10 -9.11 -29.46
C SER A 23 4.40 -9.93 -29.39
N GLU A 24 5.49 -9.41 -29.95
CA GLU A 24 6.81 -10.06 -30.00
C GLU A 24 7.51 -10.07 -28.63
N LYS A 25 7.11 -9.19 -27.71
CA LYS A 25 7.68 -9.01 -26.37
C LYS A 25 6.67 -9.36 -25.28
N SER A 26 6.01 -10.50 -25.41
CA SER A 26 4.99 -11.02 -24.48
C SER A 26 3.66 -10.25 -24.38
N GLY A 27 3.48 -9.21 -25.19
CA GLY A 27 2.22 -8.49 -25.30
C GLY A 27 1.08 -9.37 -25.83
N ARG A 28 -0.14 -8.83 -25.74
CA ARG A 28 -1.32 -9.50 -26.30
C ARG A 28 -1.18 -9.66 -27.82
N LYS A 29 -1.73 -10.75 -28.35
CA LYS A 29 -1.82 -10.99 -29.81
C LYS A 29 -2.97 -10.25 -30.48
N SER A 30 -3.93 -9.79 -29.69
CA SER A 30 -5.12 -9.09 -30.14
C SER A 30 -5.32 -7.80 -29.33
N PRO A 31 -6.05 -6.82 -29.88
CA PRO A 31 -6.33 -5.59 -29.17
C PRO A 31 -7.00 -5.86 -27.82
N ALA A 32 -6.71 -5.01 -26.84
CA ALA A 32 -7.50 -4.93 -25.63
C ALA A 32 -8.70 -4.00 -25.86
N HIS A 33 -9.86 -4.33 -25.30
CA HIS A 33 -11.06 -3.51 -25.41
C HIS A 33 -11.34 -2.81 -24.09
N SER A 34 -11.96 -1.63 -24.13
CA SER A 34 -12.41 -0.95 -22.91
C SER A 34 -13.29 -1.87 -22.07
N GLY A 35 -13.10 -1.83 -20.75
CA GLY A 35 -13.63 -2.81 -19.82
C GLY A 35 -12.68 -3.98 -19.55
N TYR A 36 -11.50 -4.03 -20.19
CA TYR A 36 -10.44 -4.99 -19.88
C TYR A 36 -9.99 -4.87 -18.42
N ARG A 37 -9.82 -6.02 -17.74
CA ARG A 37 -9.56 -6.11 -16.28
C ARG A 37 -8.33 -6.98 -15.95
N PRO A 38 -7.12 -6.59 -16.38
CA PRO A 38 -5.91 -7.31 -16.00
C PRO A 38 -5.66 -7.23 -14.49
N HIS A 39 -4.74 -8.07 -14.02
CA HIS A 39 -4.08 -7.83 -12.74
C HIS A 39 -3.20 -6.59 -12.85
N ILE A 40 -3.15 -5.81 -11.79
CA ILE A 40 -2.26 -4.67 -11.60
C ILE A 40 -1.38 -4.99 -10.40
N GLU A 41 -0.09 -4.73 -10.58
CA GLU A 41 0.93 -4.81 -9.54
C GLU A 41 1.61 -3.44 -9.44
N PHE A 42 1.52 -2.83 -8.26
CA PHE A 42 2.20 -1.59 -7.97
C PHE A 42 3.61 -1.90 -7.44
N GLU A 43 4.64 -1.23 -7.96
CA GLU A 43 6.05 -1.53 -7.70
C GLU A 43 6.39 -1.64 -6.20
N ASN A 44 5.79 -0.79 -5.38
CA ASN A 44 6.05 -0.74 -3.94
C ASN A 44 5.13 -1.66 -3.10
N TYR A 45 4.15 -2.32 -3.71
CA TYR A 45 3.19 -3.19 -3.02
C TYR A 45 3.13 -4.59 -3.68
N PRO A 46 4.26 -5.29 -3.80
CA PRO A 46 4.36 -6.55 -4.55
C PRO A 46 3.54 -7.68 -3.92
N GLU A 47 3.18 -7.58 -2.64
CA GLU A 47 2.37 -8.58 -1.95
C GLU A 47 0.87 -8.49 -2.25
N TYR A 48 0.41 -7.41 -2.91
CA TYR A 48 -1.01 -7.19 -3.18
C TYR A 48 -1.29 -6.95 -4.66
N LEU A 49 -1.75 -8.01 -5.32
CA LEU A 49 -2.27 -7.95 -6.68
C LEU A 49 -3.74 -7.51 -6.66
N THR A 50 -4.11 -6.51 -7.46
CA THR A 50 -5.50 -6.08 -7.64
C THR A 50 -5.92 -6.21 -9.09
N SER A 51 -7.17 -6.56 -9.38
CA SER A 51 -7.71 -6.32 -10.73
C SER A 51 -7.94 -4.83 -10.95
N GLY A 52 -7.67 -4.35 -12.16
CA GLY A 52 -7.93 -2.96 -12.54
C GLY A 52 -8.67 -2.88 -13.87
N GLN A 53 -9.91 -2.40 -13.87
CA GLN A 53 -10.63 -2.11 -15.10
C GLN A 53 -9.99 -0.93 -15.81
N GLN A 54 -9.82 -1.04 -17.12
CA GLN A 54 -9.30 -0.01 -18.00
C GLN A 54 -10.39 0.46 -18.97
N VAL A 55 -10.67 1.75 -19.01
CA VAL A 55 -11.54 2.38 -20.02
C VAL A 55 -10.70 3.40 -20.78
N TYR A 56 -10.48 3.18 -22.07
CA TYR A 56 -9.54 3.98 -22.86
C TYR A 56 -10.16 5.33 -23.22
N ILE A 57 -9.38 6.40 -23.08
CA ILE A 57 -9.83 7.77 -23.32
C ILE A 57 -9.65 8.09 -24.81
N GLY A 58 -10.72 8.54 -25.46
CA GLY A 58 -10.70 8.92 -26.88
C GLY A 58 -10.72 7.76 -27.87
N GLN A 59 -10.70 6.51 -27.40
CA GLN A 59 -10.73 5.31 -28.24
C GLN A 59 -11.36 4.14 -27.49
N HIS A 60 -11.74 3.06 -28.21
CA HIS A 60 -12.39 1.90 -27.59
C HIS A 60 -11.48 0.68 -27.45
N THR A 61 -10.39 0.63 -28.22
CA THR A 61 -9.40 -0.44 -28.20
C THR A 61 -8.00 0.10 -27.99
N ALA A 62 -7.10 -0.73 -27.46
CA ALA A 62 -5.67 -0.47 -27.39
C ALA A 62 -4.92 -1.59 -28.12
N GLU A 63 -4.13 -1.21 -29.12
CA GLU A 63 -3.33 -2.13 -29.93
C GLU A 63 -2.03 -2.52 -29.19
N PRO A 64 -1.52 -3.74 -29.36
CA PRO A 64 -0.20 -4.12 -28.85
C PRO A 64 0.89 -3.15 -29.33
N GLY A 65 1.81 -2.76 -28.45
CA GLY A 65 2.90 -1.82 -28.78
C GLY A 65 2.51 -0.33 -28.75
N THR A 66 1.28 0.02 -28.36
CA THR A 66 0.82 1.42 -28.33
C THR A 66 0.75 2.00 -26.92
N LYS A 67 0.70 3.34 -26.86
CA LYS A 67 0.42 4.09 -25.65
C LYS A 67 -0.97 4.70 -25.71
N VAL A 68 -1.72 4.60 -24.61
CA VAL A 68 -3.08 5.13 -24.49
C VAL A 68 -3.28 5.71 -23.09
N ASN A 69 -4.11 6.73 -22.97
CA ASN A 69 -4.59 7.16 -21.66
C ASN A 69 -5.87 6.40 -21.31
N ALA A 70 -6.03 6.05 -20.03
CA ALA A 70 -7.17 5.27 -19.56
C ALA A 70 -7.66 5.75 -18.20
N GLU A 71 -8.97 5.68 -18.01
CA GLU A 71 -9.59 5.65 -16.71
C GLU A 71 -9.41 4.27 -16.09
N ILE A 72 -8.89 4.23 -14.87
CA ILE A 72 -8.60 2.99 -14.14
C ILE A 72 -9.50 2.90 -12.92
N THR A 73 -10.11 1.74 -12.71
CA THR A 73 -10.87 1.40 -11.50
C THR A 73 -10.32 0.12 -10.89
N ILE A 74 -9.77 0.18 -9.68
CA ILE A 74 -9.15 -0.96 -9.03
C ILE A 74 -10.11 -1.65 -8.06
N LEU A 75 -10.05 -2.98 -7.98
CA LEU A 75 -10.85 -3.75 -7.02
C LEU A 75 -10.41 -3.47 -5.57
N GLY A 76 -9.09 -3.49 -5.32
CA GLY A 76 -8.47 -3.35 -4.00
C GLY A 76 -8.36 -1.90 -3.47
N ALA A 77 -9.29 -1.01 -3.81
CA ALA A 77 -9.19 0.41 -3.43
C ALA A 77 -9.02 0.64 -1.92
N GLU A 78 -9.65 -0.19 -1.08
CA GLU A 78 -9.47 -0.11 0.39
C GLU A 78 -8.02 -0.40 0.81
N TYR A 79 -7.38 -1.41 0.20
CA TYR A 79 -5.98 -1.71 0.47
C TYR A 79 -5.07 -0.59 -0.02
N PHE A 80 -5.40 0.09 -1.12
CA PHE A 80 -4.60 1.19 -1.68
C PHE A 80 -4.97 2.58 -1.15
N ALA A 81 -5.84 2.68 -0.14
CA ALA A 81 -6.18 3.96 0.48
C ALA A 81 -4.90 4.67 0.97
N LYS A 82 -4.74 5.93 0.57
CA LYS A 82 -3.60 6.83 0.87
C LYS A 82 -2.23 6.28 0.45
N ARG A 83 -2.17 5.43 -0.58
CA ARG A 83 -0.93 4.77 -1.05
C ARG A 83 -0.56 5.10 -2.50
N ILE A 84 -1.48 5.65 -3.28
CA ILE A 84 -1.25 5.97 -4.69
C ILE A 84 -0.86 7.44 -4.83
N TYR A 85 0.13 7.73 -5.66
CA TYR A 85 0.58 9.10 -5.95
C TYR A 85 0.76 9.29 -7.46
N GLU A 86 0.75 10.54 -7.91
CA GLU A 86 0.98 10.87 -9.31
C GLU A 86 2.41 10.46 -9.72
N ASN A 87 2.56 9.99 -10.96
CA ASN A 87 3.77 9.36 -11.50
C ASN A 87 4.12 7.98 -10.94
N MET A 88 3.30 7.39 -10.06
CA MET A 88 3.50 6.02 -9.61
C MET A 88 3.41 5.05 -10.80
N ALA A 89 4.44 4.20 -10.93
CA ALA A 89 4.47 3.14 -11.94
C ALA A 89 3.75 1.89 -11.45
N PHE A 90 3.18 1.14 -12.38
CA PHE A 90 2.60 -0.18 -12.14
C PHE A 90 2.75 -1.05 -13.39
N THR A 91 2.69 -2.37 -13.21
CA THR A 91 2.59 -3.33 -14.30
C THR A 91 1.15 -3.83 -14.39
N PHE A 92 0.73 -4.26 -15.58
CA PHE A 92 -0.53 -5.00 -15.72
C PHE A 92 -0.35 -6.28 -16.51
N CYS A 93 -0.96 -7.36 -16.00
CA CYS A 93 -0.62 -8.73 -16.36
C CYS A 93 -1.86 -9.60 -16.66
N GLU A 94 -1.66 -10.61 -17.50
CA GLU A 94 -2.58 -11.74 -17.71
C GLU A 94 -1.93 -13.03 -17.21
N GLY A 95 -2.41 -13.53 -16.07
CA GLY A 95 -1.72 -14.60 -15.36
C GLY A 95 -0.27 -14.17 -15.06
N ALA A 96 0.70 -14.97 -15.50
CA ALA A 96 2.12 -14.70 -15.31
C ALA A 96 2.74 -13.78 -16.38
N ASN A 97 1.99 -13.37 -17.41
CA ASN A 97 2.52 -12.58 -18.51
C ASN A 97 2.29 -11.10 -18.27
N THR A 98 3.36 -10.31 -18.27
CA THR A 98 3.27 -8.85 -18.30
C THR A 98 2.75 -8.39 -19.65
N ILE A 99 1.63 -7.68 -19.67
CA ILE A 99 1.02 -7.16 -20.90
C ILE A 99 1.45 -5.72 -21.16
N GLY A 100 1.79 -4.97 -20.11
CA GLY A 100 2.24 -3.61 -20.26
C GLY A 100 2.55 -2.93 -18.94
N PHE A 101 2.86 -1.65 -19.06
CA PHE A 101 3.25 -0.77 -17.98
C PHE A 101 2.29 0.41 -17.91
N GLY A 102 2.00 0.87 -16.70
CA GLY A 102 1.17 2.02 -16.46
C GLY A 102 1.89 3.05 -15.62
N LYS A 103 1.51 4.31 -15.81
CA LYS A 103 1.94 5.44 -15.00
C LYS A 103 0.72 6.26 -14.61
N VAL A 104 0.51 6.43 -13.30
CA VAL A 104 -0.59 7.27 -12.77
C VAL A 104 -0.35 8.72 -13.19
N LEU A 105 -1.32 9.34 -13.85
CA LEU A 105 -1.27 10.74 -14.27
C LEU A 105 -2.05 11.64 -13.30
N GLU A 106 -3.25 11.21 -12.90
CA GLU A 106 -4.14 11.99 -12.04
C GLU A 106 -4.95 11.07 -11.14
N ILE A 107 -5.05 11.39 -9.85
CA ILE A 107 -5.86 10.62 -8.90
C ILE A 107 -7.22 11.29 -8.74
N ILE A 108 -8.26 10.56 -9.15
CA ILE A 108 -9.67 10.98 -9.13
C ILE A 108 -10.32 10.62 -7.80
N ASN A 109 -10.05 9.42 -7.27
CA ASN A 109 -10.51 9.00 -5.95
C ASN A 109 -9.56 9.54 -4.85
N PRO A 110 -9.99 10.55 -4.07
CA PRO A 110 -9.13 11.21 -3.07
C PRO A 110 -8.75 10.28 -1.91
N ASP A 111 -9.46 9.16 -1.72
CA ASP A 111 -9.12 8.19 -0.68
C ASP A 111 -7.85 7.43 -1.01
N LEU A 112 -7.50 7.29 -2.30
CA LEU A 112 -6.26 6.63 -2.73
C LEU A 112 -5.04 7.55 -2.63
N ARG A 113 -5.25 8.87 -2.69
CA ARG A 113 -4.17 9.86 -2.78
C ARG A 113 -3.29 9.84 -1.54
N CYS A 114 -2.06 9.41 -1.73
CA CYS A 114 -0.92 9.67 -0.85
C CYS A 114 -0.50 11.14 -0.99
N THR A 115 -0.11 11.79 0.10
CA THR A 115 0.43 13.15 0.05
C THR A 115 1.67 13.19 -0.83
N ALA A 116 1.74 14.14 -1.78
CA ALA A 116 2.76 14.17 -2.84
C ALA A 116 4.21 14.31 -2.33
N ASP A 117 4.39 14.80 -1.10
CA ASP A 117 5.70 15.00 -0.47
C ASP A 117 6.14 13.85 0.45
N ALA A 118 5.31 12.81 0.62
CA ALA A 118 5.67 11.70 1.50
C ALA A 118 6.67 10.76 0.81
N ASP A 119 7.83 10.58 1.44
CA ASP A 119 8.79 9.55 1.03
C ASP A 119 8.12 8.18 1.16
N GLN A 120 8.01 7.43 0.06
CA GLN A 120 7.42 6.08 0.07
C GLN A 120 8.08 5.18 1.12
N LYS A 121 9.38 5.37 1.39
CA LYS A 121 10.11 4.62 2.43
C LYS A 121 9.63 4.91 3.85
N SER A 122 9.01 6.07 4.05
CA SER A 122 8.46 6.50 5.33
C SER A 122 7.00 6.08 5.54
N ILE A 123 6.27 5.73 4.48
CA ILE A 123 4.85 5.37 4.61
C ILE A 123 4.55 3.91 4.34
N ASN A 124 5.37 3.24 3.54
CA ASN A 124 5.11 1.89 3.09
C ASN A 124 5.96 0.91 3.89
N LEU A 125 5.31 0.12 4.73
CA LEU A 125 5.96 -0.84 5.61
C LEU A 125 6.77 -1.90 4.84
N ASN A 126 6.50 -2.14 3.55
CA ASN A 126 7.34 -3.00 2.71
C ASN A 126 8.73 -2.40 2.43
N LEU A 127 8.83 -1.07 2.47
CA LEU A 127 10.05 -0.30 2.21
C LEU A 127 10.78 0.13 3.49
N TYR A 128 10.27 -0.25 4.66
CA TYR A 128 10.92 -0.02 5.94
C TYR A 128 12.18 -0.87 6.12
N ALA A 129 12.99 -0.51 7.14
CA ALA A 129 14.17 -1.26 7.55
C ALA A 129 13.85 -2.76 7.77
N GLU A 130 14.79 -3.62 7.36
CA GLU A 130 14.60 -5.08 7.40
C GLU A 130 14.38 -5.61 8.83
N ASP A 131 15.01 -5.00 9.83
CA ASP A 131 14.84 -5.40 11.24
C ASP A 131 13.38 -5.28 11.69
N ILE A 132 12.69 -4.21 11.29
CA ILE A 132 11.26 -3.99 11.58
C ILE A 132 10.41 -5.05 10.88
N LYS A 133 10.64 -5.28 9.58
CA LYS A 133 9.88 -6.28 8.80
C LYS A 133 10.08 -7.69 9.35
N HIS A 134 11.33 -8.05 9.64
CA HIS A 134 11.69 -9.35 10.22
C HIS A 134 11.10 -9.53 11.60
N LYS A 135 11.22 -8.52 12.48
CA LYS A 135 10.66 -8.58 13.83
C LYS A 135 9.15 -8.75 13.80
N LEU A 136 8.45 -7.98 12.98
CA LEU A 136 7.00 -8.10 12.83
C LEU A 136 6.60 -9.50 12.32
N ARG A 137 7.33 -10.05 11.35
CA ARG A 137 7.05 -11.41 10.86
C ARG A 137 7.33 -12.47 11.92
N ALA A 138 8.47 -12.37 12.62
CA ALA A 138 8.89 -13.31 13.64
C ALA A 138 7.96 -13.31 14.87
N ASP A 139 7.51 -12.13 15.29
CA ASP A 139 6.69 -11.99 16.50
C ASP A 139 5.24 -12.43 16.27
N PHE A 140 4.68 -12.25 15.08
CA PHE A 140 3.26 -12.50 14.82
C PHE A 140 2.96 -13.78 14.01
N GLY A 141 3.95 -14.41 13.36
CA GLY A 141 3.77 -15.71 12.70
C GLY A 141 2.55 -15.75 11.77
N GLU A 142 1.58 -16.63 12.05
CA GLU A 142 0.33 -16.74 11.28
C GLU A 142 -0.53 -15.46 11.31
N LYS A 143 -0.40 -14.65 12.37
CA LYS A 143 -1.07 -13.35 12.54
C LYS A 143 -0.35 -12.20 11.86
N TYR A 144 0.79 -12.45 11.20
CA TYR A 144 1.55 -11.42 10.48
C TYR A 144 0.71 -10.59 9.49
N PRO A 145 -0.16 -11.16 8.64
CA PRO A 145 -0.96 -10.35 7.72
C PRO A 145 -1.88 -9.35 8.43
N GLU A 146 -2.43 -9.73 9.59
CA GLU A 146 -3.28 -8.87 10.42
C GLU A 146 -2.44 -7.75 11.07
N ALA A 147 -1.31 -8.11 11.70
CA ALA A 147 -0.39 -7.17 12.32
C ALA A 147 0.19 -6.16 11.31
N PHE A 148 0.57 -6.64 10.13
CA PHE A 148 1.09 -5.82 9.03
C PHE A 148 0.08 -4.77 8.59
N ARG A 149 -1.18 -5.17 8.36
CA ARG A 149 -2.25 -4.22 7.97
C ARG A 149 -2.48 -3.17 9.05
N SER A 150 -2.46 -3.55 10.32
CA SER A 150 -2.68 -2.61 11.42
C SER A 150 -1.52 -1.64 11.60
N MET A 151 -0.27 -2.12 11.52
CA MET A 151 0.91 -1.25 11.51
C MET A 151 0.93 -0.31 10.30
N GLN A 152 0.60 -0.82 9.11
CA GLN A 152 0.53 -0.03 7.90
C GLN A 152 -0.53 1.08 8.00
N ARG A 153 -1.71 0.80 8.58
CA ARG A 153 -2.74 1.82 8.85
C ARG A 153 -2.30 2.83 9.90
N PHE A 154 -1.54 2.39 10.89
CA PHE A 154 -0.98 3.28 11.92
C PHE A 154 0.05 4.26 11.30
N ILE A 155 1.00 3.77 10.51
CA ILE A 155 2.01 4.58 9.81
C ILE A 155 1.36 5.63 8.90
N ILE A 156 0.36 5.24 8.12
CA ILE A 156 -0.33 6.15 7.17
C ILE A 156 -1.17 7.21 7.91
N SER A 157 -1.57 6.95 9.16
CA SER A 157 -2.51 7.83 9.85
C SER A 157 -1.93 9.18 10.28
N ASP A 158 -0.62 9.28 10.50
CA ASP A 158 0.06 10.53 10.87
C ASP A 158 1.56 10.43 10.57
N ASN A 159 2.18 11.52 10.10
CA ASN A 159 3.61 11.60 9.85
C ASN A 159 4.46 11.37 11.10
N ALA A 160 3.93 11.67 12.30
CA ALA A 160 4.61 11.37 13.56
C ALA A 160 4.90 9.87 13.73
N PHE A 161 4.04 8.99 13.18
CA PHE A 161 4.17 7.54 13.32
C PHE A 161 5.05 6.88 12.28
N GLN A 162 5.58 7.65 11.34
CA GLN A 162 6.49 7.15 10.31
C GLN A 162 7.90 6.88 10.87
N ASN A 163 8.21 7.39 12.06
CA ASN A 163 9.51 7.24 12.69
C ASN A 163 9.82 5.77 13.06
N PRO A 164 10.92 5.18 12.56
CA PRO A 164 11.32 3.81 12.88
C PRO A 164 11.43 3.51 14.38
N ARG A 165 11.89 4.47 15.20
CA ARG A 165 12.00 4.32 16.66
C ARG A 165 10.64 4.06 17.32
N ILE A 166 9.61 4.80 16.90
CA ILE A 166 8.25 4.64 17.40
C ILE A 166 7.70 3.28 16.95
N ILE A 167 7.91 2.91 15.69
CA ILE A 167 7.47 1.62 15.15
C ILE A 167 8.09 0.45 15.90
N ARG A 168 9.40 0.50 16.18
CA ARG A 168 10.09 -0.52 16.97
C ARG A 168 9.53 -0.61 18.38
N ALA A 169 9.32 0.51 19.05
CA ALA A 169 8.73 0.57 20.39
C ALA A 169 7.31 -0.03 20.43
N VAL A 170 6.47 0.27 19.42
CA VAL A 170 5.12 -0.29 19.30
C VAL A 170 5.17 -1.81 19.15
N ILE A 171 6.01 -2.33 18.25
CA ILE A 171 6.16 -3.79 18.03
C ILE A 171 6.69 -4.47 19.29
N TYR A 172 7.65 -3.86 19.97
CA TYR A 172 8.20 -4.37 21.23
C TYR A 172 7.11 -4.50 22.31
N LEU A 173 6.37 -3.42 22.57
CA LEU A 173 5.31 -3.39 23.58
C LEU A 173 4.10 -4.26 23.22
N ALA A 174 3.89 -4.56 21.94
CA ALA A 174 2.89 -5.51 21.51
C ALA A 174 3.14 -6.94 22.04
N ASN A 175 4.38 -7.27 22.40
CA ASN A 175 4.76 -8.54 23.01
C ASN A 175 4.15 -9.76 22.30
N LYS A 176 4.27 -9.79 20.96
CA LYS A 176 3.80 -10.90 20.10
C LYS A 176 2.29 -11.15 20.15
N ASN A 177 1.50 -10.20 20.67
CA ASN A 177 0.06 -10.35 20.83
C ASN A 177 -0.68 -9.30 20.00
N ILE A 178 -1.57 -9.74 19.12
CA ILE A 178 -2.29 -8.85 18.19
C ILE A 178 -3.24 -7.88 18.91
N LEU A 179 -3.89 -8.31 19.98
CA LEU A 179 -4.77 -7.44 20.77
C LEU A 179 -3.95 -6.38 21.51
N GLN A 180 -2.77 -6.76 22.00
CA GLN A 180 -1.84 -5.82 22.62
C GLN A 180 -1.24 -4.86 21.58
N LEU A 181 -0.95 -5.31 20.35
CA LEU A 181 -0.52 -4.44 19.26
C LEU A 181 -1.55 -3.33 19.00
N GLU A 182 -2.82 -3.70 18.82
CA GLU A 182 -3.90 -2.74 18.60
C GLU A 182 -4.04 -1.76 19.77
N LYS A 183 -3.96 -2.26 20.99
CA LYS A 183 -3.98 -1.42 22.20
C LYS A 183 -2.81 -0.43 22.21
N THR A 184 -1.59 -0.90 21.96
CA THR A 184 -0.39 -0.07 21.89
C THR A 184 -0.50 0.98 20.78
N ILE A 185 -1.06 0.63 19.62
CA ILE A 185 -1.35 1.59 18.54
C ILE A 185 -2.32 2.68 19.00
N GLN A 186 -3.40 2.35 19.71
CA GLN A 186 -4.32 3.37 20.23
C GLN A 186 -3.66 4.27 21.28
N GLN A 187 -2.80 3.70 22.12
CA GLN A 187 -2.02 4.48 23.09
C GLN A 187 -1.04 5.42 22.37
N ALA A 188 -0.34 4.95 21.33
CA ALA A 188 0.56 5.76 20.53
C ALA A 188 -0.14 6.95 19.85
N ARG A 189 -1.39 6.76 19.42
CA ARG A 189 -2.24 7.82 18.87
C ARG A 189 -2.63 8.87 19.89
N THR A 190 -2.68 8.51 21.17
CA THR A 190 -2.96 9.43 22.26
C THR A 190 -1.71 10.20 22.66
N ASP A 191 -0.62 9.48 22.94
CA ASP A 191 0.70 10.05 23.16
C ASP A 191 1.79 9.02 22.82
N TRP A 192 2.51 9.24 21.72
CA TRP A 192 3.61 8.35 21.32
C TRP A 192 4.84 8.47 22.22
N ARG A 193 4.96 9.54 23.01
CA ARG A 193 6.10 9.72 23.93
C ARG A 193 6.01 8.72 25.09
N ASP A 194 4.79 8.42 25.54
CA ASP A 194 4.55 7.37 26.53
C ASP A 194 4.97 6.00 26.02
N ILE A 195 4.75 5.72 24.72
CA ILE A 195 5.20 4.47 24.08
C ILE A 195 6.73 4.35 24.15
N LEU A 196 7.46 5.43 23.85
CA LEU A 196 8.92 5.43 23.98
C LEU A 196 9.35 5.25 25.44
N LEU A 197 8.72 5.98 26.36
CA LEU A 197 9.00 5.87 27.79
C LEU A 197 8.84 4.42 28.28
N TRP A 198 7.69 3.79 28.00
CA TRP A 198 7.41 2.42 28.44
C TRP A 198 8.28 1.36 27.76
N ALA A 199 8.70 1.60 26.52
CA ALA A 199 9.51 0.65 25.78
C ALA A 199 11.00 0.73 26.16
N GLU A 200 11.52 1.94 26.40
CA GLU A 200 12.95 2.21 26.54
C GLU A 200 13.42 2.40 27.98
N TYR A 201 12.54 2.76 28.91
CA TYR A 201 12.92 3.14 30.26
C TYR A 201 12.30 2.24 31.33
N GLN A 202 13.01 2.12 32.45
CA GLN A 202 12.56 1.42 33.66
C GLN A 202 12.89 2.25 34.90
N GLU A 203 12.07 2.11 35.93
CA GLU A 203 12.32 2.70 37.25
C GLU A 203 13.17 1.75 38.09
N GLU A 204 14.35 2.19 38.51
CA GLU A 204 15.23 1.47 39.42
C GLU A 204 15.67 2.40 40.55
N ASN A 205 15.39 2.02 41.79
CA ASN A 205 15.73 2.81 42.99
C ASN A 205 15.25 4.28 42.95
N GLY A 206 14.10 4.54 42.31
CA GLY A 206 13.54 5.89 42.16
C GLY A 206 14.23 6.75 41.10
N GLN A 207 15.01 6.12 40.22
CA GLN A 207 15.59 6.76 39.04
C GLN A 207 15.07 6.10 37.77
N THR A 208 14.71 6.92 36.79
CA THR A 208 14.36 6.47 35.44
C THR A 208 15.63 6.17 34.65
N ILE A 209 15.87 4.91 34.30
CA ILE A 209 17.05 4.47 33.55
C ILE A 209 16.63 4.00 32.17
N GLN A 210 17.36 4.42 31.14
CA GLN A 210 17.18 3.91 29.79
C GLN A 210 17.79 2.51 29.68
N VAL A 211 16.95 1.51 29.47
CA VAL A 211 17.34 0.09 29.33
C VAL A 211 17.34 -0.38 27.87
N ARG A 212 16.76 0.39 26.95
CA ARG A 212 16.77 0.12 25.50
C ARG A 212 16.86 1.43 24.71
N ASP A 213 17.37 1.34 23.48
CA ASP A 213 17.42 2.45 22.54
C ASP A 213 16.91 1.99 21.17
N PHE A 214 15.65 2.31 20.86
CA PHE A 214 15.03 1.95 19.58
C PHE A 214 15.41 2.88 18.43
N THR A 215 16.32 3.82 18.65
CA THR A 215 17.07 4.45 17.55
C THR A 215 17.85 3.38 16.79
N ASN A 216 18.32 2.34 17.49
CA ASN A 216 19.01 1.19 16.91
C ASN A 216 18.03 0.09 16.47
N GLU A 217 18.53 -0.86 15.68
CA GLU A 217 17.80 -2.05 15.24
C GLU A 217 17.50 -3.02 16.40
N PHE A 218 16.51 -3.91 16.20
CA PHE A 218 16.08 -4.93 17.18
C PHE A 218 17.16 -5.92 17.63
#